data_AF-A0A0H4WS76-F1
#
_entry.id   AF-A0A0H4WS76-F1
#
_cell.length_a   1.000
_cell.length_b   1.000
_cell.length_c   1.000
_cell.angle_alpha   90.00
_cell.angle_beta   90.00
_cell.angle_gamma   90.00
#
_symmetry.space_group_name_H-M   'P 1'
#
loop_
_entity.id
_entity.type
_entity.pdbx_description
1 polymer ?
#
loop_
_entity_poly.entity_id
_entity_poly.type
_entity_poly.pdbx_seq_one_letter_code
_entity_poly.pdbx_strand_id
1 'polypeptide(L)'
;MRAIGAPIHHLVTDYYWIQTIQAVGKAKTPAEHRDIFDYANMVTDLDPKFRQVYVFAGVSIAYPLGGRWLNGEESTRLLEKGLEHFPDYVYLRIMLAYNLSTFHRQYERAAKIVEEASRMPDAPPYLAGLATRLHAQAGNFDAGLDFARSLAESAEEPETRELFERRVKEIELERELSHVDAAVQRYQQRVGSLPPGVDALVRAGDLPHMPEDPLGGDIELDATGRSYSTAQEKRLTDFARANMEASP
;
A
#
# COMPACT_ATOMS: atom_id res chain seq x y z
N MET A 1 28.87 7.63 -36.23
CA MET A 1 28.66 6.81 -35.02
C MET A 1 28.59 5.35 -35.47
N ARG A 2 29.59 4.54 -35.13
CA ARG A 2 29.65 3.12 -35.52
C ARG A 2 28.68 2.33 -34.62
N ALA A 3 27.81 1.56 -35.25
CA ALA A 3 26.99 0.56 -34.59
C ALA A 3 27.91 -0.39 -33.81
N ILE A 4 27.80 -0.34 -32.48
CA ILE A 4 28.41 -1.32 -31.59
C ILE A 4 27.64 -2.62 -31.85
N GLY A 5 28.34 -3.67 -32.30
CA GLY A 5 27.70 -4.94 -32.64
C GLY A 5 27.04 -5.58 -31.42
N ALA A 6 25.89 -6.24 -31.65
CA ALA A 6 25.11 -6.97 -30.63
C ALA A 6 25.93 -7.77 -29.58
N PRO A 7 27.08 -8.41 -29.92
CA PRO A 7 27.89 -9.12 -28.92
C PRO A 7 28.49 -8.23 -27.83
N ILE A 8 28.85 -6.98 -28.14
CA ILE A 8 29.42 -6.04 -27.16
C ILE A 8 28.31 -5.54 -26.22
N HIS A 9 27.08 -5.42 -26.71
CA HIS A 9 25.92 -5.05 -25.88
C HIS A 9 25.66 -6.05 -24.75
N HIS A 10 25.73 -7.36 -25.03
CA HIS A 10 25.54 -8.38 -24.01
C HIS A 10 26.64 -8.35 -22.94
N LEU A 11 27.91 -8.22 -23.33
CA LEU A 11 29.03 -8.14 -22.38
C LEU A 11 28.97 -6.90 -21.49
N VAL A 12 28.55 -5.75 -22.05
CA VAL A 12 28.36 -4.51 -21.27
C VAL A 12 27.19 -4.66 -20.30
N THR A 13 26.10 -5.30 -20.73
CA THR A 13 24.94 -5.61 -19.87
C THR A 13 25.35 -6.51 -18.70
N ASP A 14 26.08 -7.60 -18.96
CA ASP A 14 26.56 -8.52 -17.92
C ASP A 14 27.52 -7.83 -16.95
N TYR A 15 28.42 -6.97 -17.45
CA TYR A 15 29.32 -6.18 -16.62
C TYR A 15 28.54 -5.30 -15.64
N TYR A 16 27.58 -4.51 -16.14
CA TYR A 16 26.78 -3.63 -15.29
C TYR A 16 25.87 -4.42 -14.34
N TRP A 17 25.38 -5.59 -14.74
CA TRP A 17 24.61 -6.46 -13.85
C TRP A 17 25.45 -6.95 -12.68
N ILE A 18 26.71 -7.37 -12.92
CA ILE A 18 27.64 -7.70 -11.84
C ILE A 18 27.90 -6.47 -10.95
N GLN A 19 28.03 -5.27 -11.52
CA GLN A 19 28.15 -4.05 -10.72
C GLN A 19 26.90 -3.81 -9.85
N THR A 20 25.69 -4.02 -10.37
CA THR A 20 24.45 -3.94 -9.58
C THR A 20 24.48 -4.90 -8.39
N ILE A 21 24.81 -6.19 -8.61
CA ILE A 21 24.89 -7.17 -7.52
C ILE A 21 25.94 -6.75 -6.48
N GLN A 22 27.11 -6.32 -6.93
CA GLN A 22 28.17 -5.89 -6.02
C GLN A 22 27.81 -4.62 -5.25
N ALA A 23 27.11 -3.67 -5.89
CA ALA A 23 26.64 -2.46 -5.25
C ALA A 23 25.66 -2.80 -4.12
N VAL A 24 24.67 -3.67 -4.38
CA VAL A 24 23.74 -4.16 -3.35
C VAL A 24 24.50 -4.79 -2.17
N GLY A 25 25.50 -5.63 -2.44
CA GLY A 25 26.26 -6.30 -1.37
C GLY A 25 27.18 -5.39 -0.55
N LYS A 26 27.55 -4.21 -1.07
CA LYS A 26 28.48 -3.28 -0.40
C LYS A 26 27.81 -2.07 0.23
N ALA A 27 26.63 -1.68 -0.26
CA ALA A 27 26.01 -0.43 0.09
C ALA A 27 25.60 -0.38 1.57
N LYS A 28 26.00 0.68 2.26
CA LYS A 28 25.71 0.96 3.68
C LYS A 28 25.17 2.36 3.90
N THR A 29 25.30 3.22 2.90
CA THR A 29 24.87 4.60 2.93
C THR A 29 23.79 4.85 1.88
N PRO A 30 23.01 5.94 2.01
CA PRO A 30 22.02 6.33 1.00
C PRO A 30 22.64 6.55 -0.38
N ALA A 31 23.85 7.11 -0.44
CA ALA A 31 24.56 7.36 -1.69
C ALA A 31 24.93 6.05 -2.39
N GLU A 32 25.51 5.09 -1.67
CA GLU A 32 25.85 3.77 -2.24
C GLU A 32 24.59 2.99 -2.66
N HIS A 33 23.46 3.17 -1.96
CA HIS A 33 22.19 2.60 -2.38
C HIS A 33 21.66 3.24 -3.68
N ARG A 34 21.95 4.52 -3.92
CA ARG A 34 21.60 5.21 -5.16
C ARG A 34 22.42 4.68 -6.35
N ASP A 35 23.67 4.31 -6.15
CA ASP A 35 24.50 3.69 -7.20
C ASP A 35 23.88 2.39 -7.74
N ILE A 36 23.16 1.64 -6.90
CA ILE A 36 22.40 0.44 -7.34
C ILE A 36 21.42 0.81 -8.45
N PHE A 37 20.70 1.92 -8.30
CA PHE A 37 19.77 2.41 -9.31
C PHE A 37 20.51 2.77 -10.59
N ASP A 38 21.63 3.49 -10.51
CA ASP A 38 22.37 3.93 -11.70
C ASP A 38 22.87 2.74 -12.53
N TYR A 39 23.43 1.71 -11.88
CA TYR A 39 23.81 0.48 -12.57
C TYR A 39 22.61 -0.27 -13.13
N ALA A 40 21.56 -0.50 -12.32
CA ALA A 40 20.39 -1.25 -12.74
C ALA A 40 19.61 -0.56 -13.88
N ASN A 41 19.54 0.77 -13.86
CA ASN A 41 18.89 1.52 -14.93
C ASN A 41 19.66 1.38 -16.24
N MET A 42 20.99 1.42 -16.20
CA MET A 42 21.83 1.16 -17.38
C MET A 42 21.62 -0.26 -17.93
N VAL A 43 21.61 -1.28 -17.06
CA VAL A 43 21.35 -2.67 -17.48
C VAL A 43 19.99 -2.79 -18.17
N THR A 44 18.95 -2.16 -17.60
CA THR A 44 17.59 -2.22 -18.15
C THR A 44 17.37 -1.34 -19.39
N ASP A 45 18.21 -0.33 -19.62
CA ASP A 45 18.26 0.41 -20.89
C ASP A 45 18.90 -0.45 -22.00
N LEU A 46 19.91 -1.25 -21.65
CA LEU A 46 20.64 -2.12 -22.59
C LEU A 46 19.89 -3.42 -22.90
N ASP A 47 19.28 -4.05 -21.90
CA ASP A 47 18.42 -5.23 -22.04
C ASP A 47 17.11 -5.06 -21.25
N PRO A 48 16.09 -4.43 -21.87
CA PRO A 48 14.79 -4.25 -21.24
C PRO A 48 14.06 -5.56 -20.92
N LYS A 49 14.49 -6.69 -21.50
CA LYS A 49 13.89 -8.01 -21.24
C LYS A 49 14.53 -8.71 -20.06
N PHE A 50 15.54 -8.11 -19.41
CA PHE A 50 16.20 -8.68 -18.25
C PHE A 50 15.38 -8.47 -16.95
N ARG A 51 14.25 -9.17 -16.86
CA ARG A 51 13.25 -9.06 -15.76
C ARG A 51 13.85 -9.07 -14.36
N GLN A 52 14.87 -9.91 -14.13
CA GLN A 52 15.47 -10.10 -12.81
C GLN A 52 16.07 -8.80 -12.24
N VAL A 53 16.56 -7.90 -13.10
CA VAL A 53 17.21 -6.66 -12.69
C VAL A 53 16.20 -5.72 -12.03
N TYR A 54 15.03 -5.56 -12.64
CA TYR A 54 13.95 -4.73 -12.10
C TYR A 54 13.52 -5.19 -10.71
N VAL A 55 13.34 -6.50 -10.55
CA VAL A 55 12.95 -7.11 -9.28
C VAL A 55 14.04 -6.93 -8.22
N PHE A 56 15.26 -7.35 -8.54
CA PHE A 56 16.36 -7.41 -7.57
C PHE A 56 16.80 -6.02 -7.13
N ALA A 57 17.04 -5.11 -8.07
CA ALA A 57 17.47 -3.75 -7.75
C ALA A 57 16.30 -2.93 -7.21
N GLY A 58 15.08 -3.10 -7.74
CA GLY A 58 13.90 -2.36 -7.29
C GLY A 58 13.69 -2.45 -5.78
N VAL A 59 13.84 -3.63 -5.18
CA VAL A 59 13.68 -3.82 -3.72
C VAL A 59 14.91 -3.44 -2.90
N SER A 60 16.05 -3.20 -3.54
CA SER A 60 17.35 -2.99 -2.87
C SER A 60 17.81 -1.52 -2.88
N ILE A 61 17.18 -0.65 -3.67
CA ILE A 61 17.56 0.77 -3.80
C ILE A 61 17.12 1.61 -2.59
N ALA A 62 15.94 1.32 -2.03
CA ALA A 62 15.38 2.13 -0.95
C ALA A 62 16.18 1.94 0.35
N TYR A 63 16.50 3.05 1.03
CA TYR A 63 17.33 3.05 2.23
C TYR A 63 16.57 3.64 3.43
N PRO A 64 16.38 2.91 4.54
CA PRO A 64 15.72 3.42 5.73
C PRO A 64 16.66 4.34 6.53
N LEU A 65 16.20 5.53 6.90
CA LEU A 65 16.91 6.47 7.76
C LEU A 65 15.94 7.31 8.60
N GLY A 66 15.94 7.08 9.92
CA GLY A 66 15.22 7.91 10.88
C GLY A 66 13.71 7.95 10.61
N GLY A 67 13.10 6.78 10.43
CA GLY A 67 11.67 6.63 10.14
C GLY A 67 11.23 7.03 8.73
N ARG A 68 12.19 7.28 7.81
CA ARG A 68 11.93 7.65 6.41
C ARG A 68 12.65 6.73 5.45
N TRP A 69 12.19 6.70 4.20
CA TRP A 69 12.81 5.97 3.12
C TRP A 69 13.46 6.93 2.12
N LEU A 70 14.79 6.88 2.03
CA LEU A 70 15.55 7.55 0.99
C LEU A 70 15.60 6.67 -0.26
N ASN A 71 15.82 7.29 -1.41
CA ASN A 71 15.85 6.65 -2.73
C ASN A 71 14.54 5.90 -3.13
N GLY A 72 13.43 6.18 -2.44
CA GLY A 72 12.15 5.54 -2.72
C GLY A 72 11.61 5.86 -4.11
N GLU A 73 11.89 7.06 -4.62
CA GLU A 73 11.52 7.47 -5.99
C GLU A 73 12.29 6.66 -7.05
N GLU A 74 13.59 6.47 -6.89
CA GLU A 74 14.44 5.70 -7.80
C GLU A 74 14.02 4.22 -7.84
N SER A 75 13.78 3.64 -6.66
CA SER A 75 13.23 2.29 -6.52
C SER A 75 11.90 2.16 -7.26
N THR A 76 11.00 3.12 -7.08
CA THR A 76 9.66 3.14 -7.72
C THR A 76 9.77 3.28 -9.22
N ARG A 77 10.60 4.21 -9.71
CA ARG A 77 10.83 4.44 -11.14
C ARG A 77 11.36 3.19 -11.84
N LEU A 78 12.27 2.45 -11.20
CA LEU A 78 12.78 1.21 -11.77
C LEU A 78 11.68 0.14 -11.87
N LEU A 79 10.84 0.01 -10.83
CA LEU A 79 9.73 -0.95 -10.84
C LEU A 79 8.64 -0.57 -11.86
N GLU A 80 8.33 0.71 -12.02
CA GLU A 80 7.43 1.22 -13.07
C GLU A 80 7.95 0.87 -14.45
N LYS A 81 9.23 1.14 -14.72
CA LYS A 81 9.90 0.74 -15.97
C LYS A 81 9.83 -0.76 -16.20
N GLY A 82 9.98 -1.57 -15.15
CA GLY A 82 9.81 -3.02 -15.24
C GLY A 82 8.39 -3.43 -15.61
N LEU A 83 7.38 -2.77 -15.04
CA LEU A 83 5.97 -3.06 -15.30
C LEU A 83 5.55 -2.69 -16.72
N GLU A 84 6.18 -1.69 -17.35
CA GLU A 84 5.99 -1.37 -18.78
C GLU A 84 6.38 -2.54 -19.70
N HIS A 85 7.42 -3.29 -19.33
CA HIS A 85 7.89 -4.45 -20.10
C HIS A 85 7.24 -5.78 -19.68
N PHE A 86 6.77 -5.87 -18.43
CA PHE A 86 6.19 -7.08 -17.85
C PHE A 86 4.87 -6.78 -17.13
N PRO A 87 3.83 -6.32 -17.84
CA PRO A 87 2.58 -5.85 -17.23
C PRO A 87 1.81 -6.94 -16.48
N ASP A 88 2.00 -8.20 -16.85
CA ASP A 88 1.31 -9.35 -16.23
C ASP A 88 2.13 -10.00 -15.11
N TYR A 89 3.30 -9.45 -14.77
CA TYR A 89 4.14 -10.04 -13.75
C TYR A 89 3.73 -9.56 -12.35
N VAL A 90 2.93 -10.40 -11.69
CA VAL A 90 2.35 -10.17 -10.35
C VAL A 90 3.38 -9.66 -9.34
N TYR A 91 4.59 -10.23 -9.32
CA TYR A 91 5.60 -9.81 -8.34
C TYR A 91 6.02 -8.34 -8.48
N LEU A 92 6.19 -7.82 -9.71
CA LEU A 92 6.50 -6.40 -9.92
C LEU A 92 5.36 -5.50 -9.44
N ARG A 93 4.10 -5.92 -9.66
CA ARG A 93 2.92 -5.19 -9.15
C ARG A 93 2.90 -5.11 -7.64
N ILE A 94 3.22 -6.21 -6.95
CA ILE A 94 3.30 -6.24 -5.48
C ILE A 94 4.39 -5.29 -4.99
N MET A 95 5.60 -5.34 -5.57
CA MET A 95 6.70 -4.46 -5.16
C MET A 95 6.39 -2.99 -5.45
N LEU A 96 5.78 -2.69 -6.60
CA LEU A 96 5.39 -1.33 -6.94
C LEU A 96 4.31 -0.81 -5.97
N ALA A 97 3.29 -1.62 -5.67
CA ALA A 97 2.26 -1.25 -4.70
C ALA A 97 2.83 -1.04 -3.28
N TYR A 98 3.82 -1.84 -2.88
CA TYR A 98 4.55 -1.64 -1.64
C TYR A 98 5.24 -0.27 -1.61
N ASN A 99 5.97 0.08 -2.67
CA ASN A 99 6.62 1.40 -2.76
C ASN A 99 5.61 2.55 -2.73
N LEU A 100 4.53 2.45 -3.51
CA LEU A 100 3.50 3.48 -3.58
C LEU A 100 2.83 3.71 -2.23
N SER A 101 2.48 2.64 -1.51
CA SER A 101 1.85 2.74 -0.19
C SER A 101 2.82 3.18 0.91
N THR A 102 4.07 2.72 0.86
CA THR A 102 5.04 2.92 1.96
C THR A 102 5.83 4.21 1.80
N PHE A 103 6.40 4.46 0.62
CA PHE A 103 7.30 5.59 0.38
C PHE A 103 6.52 6.85 -0.01
N HIS A 104 5.45 6.67 -0.78
CA HIS A 104 4.73 7.79 -1.41
C HIS A 104 3.35 8.06 -0.83
N ARG A 105 2.83 7.18 0.03
CA ARG A 105 1.47 7.24 0.60
C ARG A 105 0.37 7.33 -0.48
N GLN A 106 0.65 6.83 -1.69
CA GLN A 106 -0.28 6.74 -2.81
C GLN A 106 -1.13 5.47 -2.69
N TYR A 107 -1.93 5.39 -1.62
CA TYR A 107 -2.73 4.19 -1.30
C TYR A 107 -3.74 3.84 -2.39
N GLU A 108 -4.39 4.84 -3.01
CA GLU A 108 -5.33 4.60 -4.10
C GLU A 108 -4.65 3.90 -5.28
N ARG A 109 -3.48 4.39 -5.69
CA ARG A 109 -2.74 3.82 -6.82
C ARG A 109 -2.24 2.40 -6.49
N ALA A 110 -1.77 2.20 -5.26
CA ALA A 110 -1.39 0.88 -4.77
C ALA A 110 -2.59 -0.09 -4.75
N ALA A 111 -3.76 0.36 -4.29
CA ALA A 111 -4.98 -0.44 -4.23
C ALA A 111 -5.39 -0.95 -5.61
N LYS A 112 -5.43 -0.05 -6.61
CA LYS A 112 -5.76 -0.40 -8.00
C LYS A 112 -4.79 -1.45 -8.58
N ILE A 113 -3.48 -1.26 -8.39
CA ILE A 113 -2.47 -2.21 -8.89
C ILE A 113 -2.61 -3.60 -8.24
N VAL A 114 -2.85 -3.66 -6.92
CA VAL A 114 -3.01 -4.93 -6.20
C VAL A 114 -4.34 -5.59 -6.53
N GLU A 115 -5.41 -4.83 -6.71
CA GLU A 115 -6.70 -5.34 -7.13
C GLU A 115 -6.59 -6.01 -8.51
N GLU A 116 -5.97 -5.33 -9.48
CA GLU A 116 -5.67 -5.92 -10.79
C GLU A 116 -4.81 -7.18 -10.65
N ALA A 117 -3.75 -7.13 -9.83
CA ALA A 117 -2.87 -8.27 -9.61
C ALA A 117 -3.60 -9.46 -8.97
N SER A 118 -4.57 -9.22 -8.09
CA SER A 118 -5.32 -10.28 -7.40
C SER A 118 -6.22 -11.09 -8.33
N ARG A 119 -6.55 -10.56 -9.52
CA ARG A 119 -7.35 -11.22 -10.55
C ARG A 119 -6.49 -12.01 -11.55
N MET A 120 -5.17 -11.93 -11.45
CA MET A 120 -4.25 -12.61 -12.37
C MET A 120 -4.13 -14.11 -12.05
N PRO A 121 -3.77 -14.95 -13.04
CA PRO A 121 -3.40 -16.32 -12.79
C PRO A 121 -2.27 -16.42 -11.76
N ASP A 122 -2.33 -17.41 -10.88
CA ASP A 122 -1.34 -17.67 -9.82
C ASP A 122 -1.11 -16.49 -8.85
N ALA A 123 -2.06 -15.54 -8.80
CA ALA A 123 -2.03 -14.45 -7.83
C ALA A 123 -2.03 -15.03 -6.40
N PRO A 124 -1.10 -14.59 -5.53
CA PRO A 124 -1.13 -15.00 -4.13
C PRO A 124 -2.48 -14.67 -3.48
N PRO A 125 -3.13 -15.62 -2.77
CA PRO A 125 -4.49 -15.44 -2.25
C PRO A 125 -4.68 -14.21 -1.34
N TYR A 126 -3.61 -13.77 -0.68
CA TYR A 126 -3.65 -12.60 0.21
C TYR A 126 -3.85 -11.26 -0.52
N LEU A 127 -3.63 -11.19 -1.85
CA LEU A 127 -3.70 -9.93 -2.59
C LEU A 127 -5.09 -9.31 -2.59
N ALA A 128 -6.14 -10.14 -2.69
CA ALA A 128 -7.51 -9.66 -2.64
C ALA A 128 -7.81 -8.95 -1.31
N GLY A 129 -7.44 -9.57 -0.18
CA GLY A 129 -7.54 -8.94 1.14
C GLY A 129 -6.66 -7.70 1.29
N LEU A 130 -5.48 -7.67 0.67
CA LEU A 130 -4.61 -6.49 0.68
C LEU A 130 -5.23 -5.31 -0.10
N ALA A 131 -5.80 -5.55 -1.27
CA ALA A 131 -6.45 -4.51 -2.08
C ALA A 131 -7.62 -3.86 -1.34
N THR A 132 -8.50 -4.66 -0.70
CA THR A 132 -9.61 -4.12 0.11
C THR A 132 -9.11 -3.20 1.24
N ARG A 133 -8.02 -3.57 1.91
CA ARG A 133 -7.38 -2.75 2.94
C ARG A 133 -6.79 -1.46 2.39
N LEU A 134 -6.10 -1.53 1.25
CA LEU A 134 -5.50 -0.35 0.61
C LEU A 134 -6.57 0.64 0.14
N HIS A 135 -7.72 0.15 -0.34
CA HIS A 135 -8.88 1.00 -0.65
C HIS A 135 -9.41 1.71 0.60
N ALA A 136 -9.58 1.00 1.71
CA ALA A 136 -9.98 1.61 2.98
C ALA A 136 -8.96 2.66 3.47
N GLN A 137 -7.65 2.37 3.35
CA GLN A 137 -6.59 3.33 3.68
C GLN A 137 -6.56 4.56 2.77
N ALA A 138 -6.98 4.42 1.52
CA ALA A 138 -7.14 5.54 0.60
C ALA A 138 -8.40 6.39 0.90
N GLY A 139 -9.28 5.95 1.82
CA GLY A 139 -10.61 6.53 2.01
C GLY A 139 -11.59 6.18 0.88
N ASN A 140 -11.21 5.30 -0.04
CA ASN A 140 -12.02 4.85 -1.17
C ASN A 140 -12.92 3.68 -0.76
N PHE A 141 -13.75 3.93 0.26
CA PHE A 141 -14.57 2.88 0.86
C PHE A 141 -15.53 2.24 -0.16
N ASP A 142 -16.07 2.98 -1.12
CA ASP A 142 -16.99 2.42 -2.12
C ASP A 142 -16.28 1.37 -2.99
N ALA A 143 -15.10 1.71 -3.52
CA ALA A 143 -14.30 0.76 -4.31
C ALA A 143 -13.90 -0.48 -3.47
N GLY A 144 -13.53 -0.27 -2.20
CA GLY A 144 -13.22 -1.37 -1.29
C GLY A 144 -14.41 -2.30 -1.01
N LEU A 145 -15.61 -1.73 -0.82
CA LEU A 145 -16.83 -2.49 -0.61
C LEU A 145 -17.27 -3.24 -1.86
N ASP A 146 -17.29 -2.58 -3.01
CA ASP A 146 -17.67 -3.19 -4.28
C ASP A 146 -16.76 -4.37 -4.60
N PHE A 147 -15.45 -4.21 -4.37
CA PHE A 147 -14.51 -5.29 -4.56
C PHE A 147 -14.70 -6.44 -3.56
N ALA A 148 -14.86 -6.15 -2.26
CA ALA A 148 -15.10 -7.17 -1.25
C ALA A 148 -16.43 -7.95 -1.50
N ARG A 149 -17.50 -7.26 -1.91
CA ARG A 149 -18.78 -7.88 -2.29
C ARG A 149 -18.62 -8.78 -3.50
N SER A 150 -17.94 -8.32 -4.54
CA SER A 150 -17.63 -9.13 -5.72
C SER A 150 -16.86 -10.41 -5.36
N LEU A 151 -15.91 -10.34 -4.43
CA LEU A 151 -15.17 -11.51 -3.95
C LEU A 151 -16.05 -12.48 -3.17
N ALA A 152 -16.96 -11.98 -2.32
CA ALA A 152 -17.91 -12.83 -1.60
C ALA A 152 -18.89 -13.53 -2.57
N GLU A 153 -19.41 -12.80 -3.55
CA GLU A 153 -20.36 -13.32 -4.55
C GLU A 153 -19.73 -14.39 -5.46
N SER A 154 -18.45 -14.23 -5.80
CA SER A 154 -17.72 -15.16 -6.67
C SER A 154 -17.03 -16.31 -5.93
N ALA A 155 -17.02 -16.30 -4.59
CA ALA A 155 -16.40 -17.35 -3.79
C ALA A 155 -17.19 -18.66 -3.90
N GLU A 156 -16.49 -19.74 -4.28
CA GLU A 156 -17.03 -21.10 -4.32
C GLU A 156 -17.07 -21.72 -2.91
N GLU A 157 -15.99 -21.54 -2.16
CA GLU A 157 -15.86 -22.05 -0.79
C GLU A 157 -16.64 -21.18 0.20
N PRO A 158 -17.51 -21.78 1.06
CA PRO A 158 -18.26 -21.04 2.07
C PRO A 158 -17.37 -20.21 3.00
N GLU A 159 -16.21 -20.72 3.41
CA GLU A 159 -15.27 -20.04 4.29
C GLU A 159 -14.69 -18.78 3.63
N THR A 160 -14.42 -18.84 2.33
CA THR A 160 -13.95 -17.70 1.55
C THR A 160 -15.06 -16.64 1.39
N ARG A 161 -16.31 -17.08 1.17
CA ARG A 161 -17.46 -16.18 1.14
C ARG A 161 -17.63 -15.45 2.47
N GLU A 162 -17.67 -16.18 3.58
CA GLU A 162 -17.81 -15.62 4.93
C GLU A 162 -16.67 -14.64 5.27
N LEU A 163 -15.44 -14.96 4.85
CA LEU A 163 -14.29 -14.07 5.00
C LEU A 163 -14.53 -12.70 4.34
N PHE A 164 -15.04 -12.70 3.11
CA PHE A 164 -15.28 -11.46 2.37
C PHE A 164 -16.58 -10.74 2.78
N GLU A 165 -17.61 -11.46 3.21
CA GLU A 165 -18.79 -10.86 3.87
C GLU A 165 -18.41 -10.15 5.17
N ARG A 166 -17.53 -10.75 5.97
CA ARG A 166 -16.93 -10.09 7.14
C ARG A 166 -16.10 -8.87 6.72
N ARG A 167 -15.32 -8.97 5.65
CA ARG A 167 -14.53 -7.85 5.11
C ARG A 167 -15.42 -6.66 4.74
N VAL A 168 -16.59 -6.89 4.16
CA VAL A 168 -17.57 -5.84 3.85
C VAL A 168 -17.94 -5.08 5.12
N LYS A 169 -18.31 -5.78 6.19
CA LYS A 169 -18.65 -5.17 7.48
C LYS A 169 -17.48 -4.39 8.10
N GLU A 170 -16.26 -4.91 7.99
CA GLU A 170 -15.06 -4.23 8.49
C GLU A 170 -14.80 -2.91 7.74
N ILE A 171 -15.06 -2.85 6.43
CA ILE A 171 -14.90 -1.62 5.62
C ILE A 171 -16.03 -0.63 5.91
N GLU A 172 -17.27 -1.11 6.06
CA GLU A 172 -18.41 -0.29 6.50
C GLU A 172 -18.12 0.34 7.88
N LEU A 173 -17.59 -0.44 8.81
CA LEU A 173 -17.17 0.06 10.11
C LEU A 173 -16.09 1.14 10.00
N GLU A 174 -15.04 0.92 9.19
CA GLU A 174 -13.98 1.93 9.02
C GLU A 174 -14.52 3.23 8.41
N ARG A 175 -15.50 3.13 7.51
CA ARG A 175 -16.20 4.30 6.95
C ARG A 175 -16.93 5.07 8.04
N GLU A 176 -17.70 4.38 8.90
CA GLU A 176 -18.41 5.01 10.01
C GLU A 176 -17.45 5.65 11.01
N LEU A 177 -16.39 4.95 11.41
CA LEU A 177 -15.33 5.51 12.26
C LEU A 177 -14.70 6.76 11.63
N SER A 178 -14.46 6.76 10.32
CA SER A 178 -13.95 7.94 9.61
C SER A 178 -14.93 9.11 9.62
N HIS A 179 -16.24 8.87 9.53
CA HIS A 179 -17.26 9.90 9.69
C HIS A 179 -17.30 10.46 11.11
N VAL A 180 -17.17 9.61 12.13
CA VAL A 180 -17.09 10.03 13.54
C VAL A 180 -15.85 10.87 13.79
N ASP A 181 -14.68 10.45 13.28
CA ASP A 181 -13.44 11.23 13.41
C ASP A 181 -13.58 12.62 12.78
N ALA A 182 -14.19 12.71 11.60
CA ALA A 182 -14.47 13.99 10.95
C ALA A 182 -15.42 14.87 11.79
N ALA A 183 -16.41 14.28 12.45
CA ALA A 183 -17.29 14.99 13.36
C ALA A 183 -16.58 15.48 14.63
N VAL A 184 -15.67 14.67 15.20
CA VAL A 184 -14.79 15.08 16.30
C VAL A 184 -13.96 16.30 15.92
N GLN A 185 -13.36 16.29 14.72
CA GLN A 185 -12.58 17.42 14.24
C GLN A 185 -13.42 18.69 14.09
N ARG A 186 -14.63 18.60 13.53
CA ARG A 186 -15.57 19.75 13.44
C ARG A 186 -15.95 20.28 14.81
N TYR A 187 -16.30 19.40 15.74
CA TYR A 187 -16.62 19.78 17.12
C TYR A 187 -15.43 20.51 17.77
N GLN A 188 -14.22 19.96 17.66
CA GLN A 188 -13.02 20.54 18.26
C GLN A 188 -12.69 21.92 17.66
N GLN A 189 -12.84 22.10 16.34
CA GLN A 189 -12.64 23.39 15.69
C GLN A 189 -13.64 24.46 16.17
N ARG A 190 -14.88 24.05 16.49
CA ARG A 190 -15.95 24.96 16.92
C ARG A 190 -15.91 25.27 18.42
N VAL A 191 -15.65 24.27 19.25
CA VAL A 191 -15.73 24.35 20.73
C VAL A 191 -14.36 24.63 21.37
N GLY A 192 -13.27 24.28 20.69
CA GLY A 192 -11.91 24.41 21.20
C GLY A 192 -11.45 23.28 22.12
N SER A 193 -12.28 22.26 22.35
CA SER A 193 -11.96 21.06 23.14
C SER A 193 -12.49 19.80 22.46
N LEU A 194 -11.96 18.63 22.85
CA LEU A 194 -12.48 17.34 22.39
C LEU A 194 -13.90 17.11 22.95
N PRO A 195 -14.78 16.43 22.20
CA PRO A 195 -16.07 15.99 22.70
C PRO A 195 -15.86 14.95 23.82
N PRO A 196 -16.69 14.94 24.87
CA PRO A 196 -16.59 13.95 25.94
C PRO A 196 -17.02 12.52 25.51
N GLY A 197 -17.64 12.39 24.34
CA GLY A 197 -18.14 11.13 23.80
C GLY A 197 -18.90 11.32 22.49
N VAL A 198 -19.27 10.21 21.85
CA VAL A 198 -20.03 10.21 20.58
C VAL A 198 -21.43 10.83 20.76
N ASP A 199 -22.06 10.63 21.92
CA ASP A 199 -23.35 11.21 22.27
C ASP A 199 -23.35 12.75 22.25
N ALA A 200 -22.23 13.36 22.62
CA ALA A 200 -22.07 14.81 22.57
C ALA A 200 -22.01 15.34 21.13
N LEU A 201 -21.44 14.57 20.20
CA LEU A 201 -21.42 14.92 18.77
C LEU A 201 -22.84 14.94 18.19
N VAL A 202 -23.68 13.98 18.57
CA VAL A 202 -25.09 13.92 18.14
C VAL A 202 -25.89 15.10 18.73
N ARG A 203 -25.78 15.34 20.05
CA ARG A 203 -26.48 16.47 20.70
C ARG A 203 -26.05 17.84 20.14
N ALA A 204 -24.79 17.97 19.75
CA ALA A 204 -24.27 19.19 19.16
C ALA A 204 -24.60 19.34 17.66
N GLY A 205 -25.15 18.31 17.02
CA GLY A 205 -25.48 18.29 15.60
C GLY A 205 -24.29 18.04 14.66
N ASP A 206 -23.13 17.66 15.19
CA ASP A 206 -21.95 17.30 14.40
C ASP A 206 -22.08 15.89 13.77
N LEU A 207 -22.94 15.05 14.35
CA LEU A 207 -23.44 13.78 13.80
C LEU A 207 -24.98 13.79 13.73
N PRO A 208 -25.58 13.22 12.67
CA PRO A 208 -27.04 13.22 12.50
C PRO A 208 -27.77 12.25 13.44
N HIS A 209 -27.14 11.12 13.76
CA HIS A 209 -27.66 10.09 14.65
C HIS A 209 -26.48 9.35 15.31
N MET A 210 -26.78 8.48 16.28
CA MET A 210 -25.78 7.59 16.85
C MET A 210 -25.26 6.66 15.75
N PRO A 211 -23.94 6.54 15.55
CA PRO A 211 -23.40 5.60 14.57
C PRO A 211 -23.61 4.17 15.05
N GLU A 212 -23.89 3.27 14.10
CA GLU A 212 -24.07 1.85 14.36
C GLU A 212 -22.77 1.10 14.02
N ASP A 213 -22.45 0.05 14.78
CA ASP A 213 -21.32 -0.84 14.48
C ASP A 213 -21.81 -2.04 13.64
N PRO A 214 -21.38 -2.18 12.37
CA PRO A 214 -21.77 -3.31 11.51
C PRO A 214 -21.32 -4.68 12.03
N LEU A 215 -20.36 -4.74 12.95
CA LEU A 215 -19.89 -5.95 13.62
C LEU A 215 -20.65 -6.25 14.93
N GLY A 216 -21.58 -5.37 15.34
CA GLY A 216 -22.44 -5.54 16.51
C GLY A 216 -21.83 -5.07 17.83
N GLY A 217 -20.76 -4.27 17.79
CA GLY A 217 -20.21 -3.58 18.96
C GLY A 217 -20.82 -2.20 19.20
N ASP A 218 -20.08 -1.38 19.93
CA ASP A 218 -20.35 0.03 20.18
C ASP A 218 -19.19 0.88 19.66
N ILE A 219 -19.49 2.08 19.15
CA ILE A 219 -18.49 3.05 18.70
C ILE A 219 -18.22 4.05 19.82
N GLU A 220 -16.96 4.11 20.23
CA GLU A 220 -16.48 4.96 21.33
C GLU A 220 -15.31 5.85 20.88
N LEU A 221 -14.92 6.82 21.73
CA LEU A 221 -13.77 7.70 21.50
C LEU A 221 -12.66 7.39 22.51
N ASP A 222 -11.41 7.33 22.04
CA ASP A 222 -10.25 7.24 22.92
C ASP A 222 -9.86 8.61 23.52
N ALA A 223 -8.83 8.63 24.36
CA ALA A 223 -8.35 9.85 25.01
C ALA A 223 -7.82 10.92 24.03
N THR A 224 -7.52 10.55 22.79
CA THR A 224 -7.11 11.46 21.73
C THR A 224 -8.28 11.97 20.89
N GLY A 225 -9.50 11.48 21.16
CA GLY A 225 -10.70 11.76 20.38
C GLY A 225 -10.81 10.90 19.13
N ARG A 226 -10.00 9.85 18.98
CA ARG A 226 -10.08 8.95 17.84
C ARG A 226 -11.16 7.91 18.10
N SER A 227 -12.02 7.67 17.12
CA SER A 227 -13.06 6.66 17.22
C SER A 227 -12.49 5.24 17.08
N TYR A 228 -13.06 4.31 17.85
CA TYR A 228 -12.82 2.87 17.76
C TYR A 228 -14.10 2.07 18.02
N SER A 229 -14.09 0.80 17.64
CA SER A 229 -15.19 -0.16 17.90
C SER A 229 -14.81 -1.09 19.04
N THR A 230 -15.76 -1.42 19.91
CA THR A 230 -15.56 -2.45 20.94
C THR A 230 -15.54 -3.88 20.40
N ALA A 231 -16.00 -4.09 19.16
CA ALA A 231 -16.00 -5.38 18.46
C ALA A 231 -14.72 -5.61 17.62
N GLN A 232 -13.85 -4.60 17.47
CA GLN A 232 -12.63 -4.69 16.66
C GLN A 232 -11.41 -4.12 17.40
N GLU A 233 -10.39 -4.95 17.60
CA GLU A 233 -9.17 -4.54 18.31
C GLU A 233 -8.37 -3.44 17.59
N LYS A 234 -8.35 -3.47 16.25
CA LYS A 234 -7.57 -2.54 15.42
C LYS A 234 -8.34 -2.10 14.19
N ARG A 235 -8.26 -0.80 13.88
CA ARG A 235 -8.83 -0.23 12.66
C ARG A 235 -8.10 -0.74 11.42
N LEU A 236 -8.78 -0.77 10.28
CA LEU A 236 -8.16 -1.14 9.00
C LEU A 236 -7.03 -0.16 8.63
N THR A 237 -7.16 1.08 9.10
CA THR A 237 -6.18 2.14 8.92
C THR A 237 -4.97 2.05 9.87
N ASP A 238 -5.04 1.29 10.97
CA ASP A 238 -3.95 1.22 11.98
C ASP A 238 -2.68 0.56 11.48
N PHE A 239 -2.76 -0.34 10.51
CA PHE A 239 -1.59 -0.94 9.90
C PHE A 239 -0.71 0.08 9.17
N ALA A 240 -1.29 1.20 8.70
CA ALA A 240 -0.51 2.32 8.18
C ALA A 240 0.29 3.01 9.29
N ARG A 241 -0.27 3.10 10.50
CA ARG A 241 0.39 3.67 11.70
C ARG A 241 1.48 2.77 12.24
N ALA A 242 1.26 1.45 12.28
CA ALA A 242 2.30 0.49 12.67
C ALA A 242 3.52 0.56 11.72
N ASN A 243 3.31 0.73 10.41
CA ASN A 243 4.41 0.96 9.47
C ASN A 243 5.09 2.35 9.63
N MET A 244 4.39 3.34 10.21
CA MET A 244 4.96 4.66 10.57
C MET A 244 5.77 4.62 11.87
N GLU A 245 5.36 3.82 12.85
CA GLU A 245 6.02 3.70 14.16
C GLU A 245 7.11 2.61 14.18
N ALA A 246 7.00 1.59 13.33
CA ALA A 246 7.98 0.50 13.18
C ALA A 246 9.02 0.73 12.06
N SER A 247 9.04 1.91 11.44
CA SER A 247 10.20 2.33 10.63
C SER A 247 11.28 2.86 11.57
N PRO A 248 12.42 2.18 11.73
CA PRO A 248 13.55 2.67 12.53
C PRO A 248 14.16 3.96 11.95
#